data_AF-A0A652ZVQ0-F1
#
_entry.id   AF-A0A652ZVQ0-F1
#
_cell.length_a   1.000
_cell.length_b   1.000
_cell.length_c   1.000
_cell.angle_alpha   90.00
_cell.angle_beta   90.00
_cell.angle_gamma   90.00
#
_symmetry.space_group_name_H-M   'P 1'
#
loop_
_entity.id
_entity.type
_entity.pdbx_description
1 polymer ?
#
loop_
_entity_poly.entity_id
_entity_poly.type
_entity_poly.pdbx_seq_one_letter_code
_entity_poly.pdbx_strand_id
1 'polypeptide(L)'
;MIYRRKLGLVFITSLLFTFLIGGIAFSQGSSGTIVKKAYVLLNEGYYIAEGVVTVENGIVVDCTIDEINTMLFWANFNQNKITKDEIAAFGEENTFTAMFDFHGEVVPTKFAKYVQVGDRIFEAGHTAKGYILYKSEETGDVIPFFEKSDGHMEWFFKEMRAGNFWFLKKKGAGFEKFEIASFFKDVPGKPLEKGKSQNKKYRVHWNNWEPNIYKIELFLKRNGFIKGTFVVNKDKIWTVADAVTGATITEFPEYAGVLYEAYEK
;
A
#
# COMPACT_ATOMS: atom_id res chain seq x y z
N MET A 1 -88.80 41.95 4.93
CA MET A 1 -88.19 40.65 4.57
C MET A 1 -86.77 40.68 5.12
N ILE A 2 -86.49 40.04 6.26
CA ILE A 2 -86.10 38.61 6.40
C ILE A 2 -84.73 38.42 5.73
N TYR A 3 -83.59 38.03 6.35
CA TYR A 3 -83.30 37.35 7.61
C TYR A 3 -81.78 37.45 7.93
N ARG A 4 -81.46 37.51 9.23
CA ARG A 4 -80.37 36.83 9.99
C ARG A 4 -78.87 36.87 9.62
N ARG A 5 -78.11 37.35 10.63
CA ARG A 5 -76.78 36.95 11.14
C ARG A 5 -76.30 35.54 10.74
N LYS A 6 -74.98 35.38 10.59
CA LYS A 6 -74.19 34.38 11.34
C LYS A 6 -72.68 34.68 11.34
N LEU A 7 -72.14 34.71 12.55
CA LEU A 7 -70.74 34.44 12.91
C LEU A 7 -70.37 33.01 12.49
N GLY A 8 -69.13 32.78 12.06
CA GLY A 8 -68.43 31.50 12.15
C GLY A 8 -66.94 31.81 12.10
N LEU A 9 -66.24 31.87 13.24
CA LEU A 9 -65.69 30.77 14.04
C LEU A 9 -64.82 29.80 13.23
N VAL A 10 -63.54 29.85 13.61
CA VAL A 10 -62.36 29.11 13.18
C VAL A 10 -62.52 27.60 13.38
N PHE A 11 -62.04 26.81 12.43
CA PHE A 11 -61.44 25.50 12.71
C PHE A 11 -60.19 25.33 11.83
N ILE A 12 -59.03 25.50 12.44
CA ILE A 12 -57.74 25.06 11.90
C ILE A 12 -57.70 23.55 12.11
N THR A 13 -57.83 22.77 11.04
CA THR A 13 -57.55 21.33 11.07
C THR A 13 -56.05 21.13 11.14
N SER A 14 -55.55 20.89 12.35
CA SER A 14 -54.23 20.32 12.59
C SER A 14 -54.19 18.90 12.03
N LEU A 15 -53.42 18.70 10.96
CA LEU A 15 -53.04 17.39 10.45
C LEU A 15 -52.17 16.71 11.53
N LEU A 16 -52.70 15.69 12.20
CA LEU A 16 -51.92 14.79 13.04
C LEU A 16 -51.00 13.98 12.12
N PHE A 17 -49.71 14.30 12.15
CA PHE A 17 -48.66 13.44 11.61
C PHE A 17 -48.44 12.32 12.63
N THR A 18 -49.08 11.17 12.40
CA THR A 18 -48.76 9.95 13.15
C THR A 18 -47.38 9.49 12.71
N PHE A 19 -46.35 9.85 13.47
CA PHE A 19 -45.04 9.22 13.39
C PHE A 19 -45.22 7.74 13.72
N LEU A 20 -45.20 6.89 12.70
CA LEU A 20 -44.83 5.48 12.89
C LEU A 20 -43.38 5.49 13.38
N ILE A 21 -43.21 5.37 14.70
CA ILE A 21 -41.96 4.92 15.30
C ILE A 21 -41.88 3.42 14.96
N GLY A 22 -41.43 3.13 13.75
CA GLY A 22 -40.88 1.83 13.43
C GLY A 22 -39.68 1.64 14.33
N GLY A 23 -39.79 0.71 15.28
CA GLY A 23 -38.69 0.35 16.17
C GLY A 23 -37.48 0.00 15.32
N ILE A 24 -36.50 0.91 15.31
CA ILE A 24 -35.14 0.57 14.93
C ILE A 24 -34.72 -0.43 15.99
N ALA A 25 -34.74 -1.70 15.63
CA ALA A 25 -33.99 -2.72 16.33
C ALA A 25 -32.53 -2.27 16.26
N PHE A 26 -32.09 -1.53 17.29
CA PHE A 26 -30.68 -1.41 17.61
C PHE A 26 -30.23 -2.84 17.93
N SER A 27 -29.80 -3.55 16.89
CA SER A 27 -28.85 -4.63 17.10
C SER A 27 -27.68 -3.96 17.81
N GLN A 28 -27.50 -4.28 19.09
CA GLN A 28 -26.27 -4.02 19.81
C GLN A 28 -25.17 -4.84 19.14
N GLY A 29 -24.75 -4.41 17.95
CA GLY A 29 -23.51 -4.84 17.35
C GLY A 29 -22.41 -4.35 18.28
N SER A 30 -21.52 -5.27 18.68
CA SER A 30 -20.40 -4.98 19.59
C SER A 30 -19.77 -3.63 19.27
N SER A 31 -19.71 -2.74 20.26
CA SER A 31 -19.05 -1.43 20.22
C SER A 31 -17.52 -1.59 20.19
N GLY A 32 -17.03 -2.29 19.17
CA GLY A 32 -15.62 -2.60 18.99
C GLY A 32 -15.05 -1.88 17.79
N THR A 33 -13.84 -1.36 17.94
CA THR A 33 -12.99 -0.97 16.82
C THR A 33 -12.54 -2.25 16.11
N ILE A 34 -12.80 -2.34 14.81
CA ILE A 34 -12.36 -3.43 13.94
C ILE A 34 -11.30 -2.87 13.00
N VAL A 35 -10.12 -3.49 12.98
CA VAL A 35 -9.05 -3.16 12.02
C VAL A 35 -8.99 -4.26 10.98
N LYS A 36 -9.22 -3.90 9.72
CA LYS A 36 -9.18 -4.81 8.59
C LYS A 36 -7.98 -4.51 7.72
N LYS A 37 -7.36 -5.56 7.16
CA LYS A 37 -6.16 -5.43 6.35
C LYS A 37 -6.25 -6.23 5.05
N ALA A 38 -5.65 -5.70 4.00
CA ALA A 38 -5.38 -6.41 2.76
C ALA A 38 -4.01 -6.06 2.23
N TYR A 39 -3.50 -6.92 1.34
CA TYR A 39 -2.17 -6.81 0.78
C TYR A 39 -2.23 -7.02 -0.74
N VAL A 40 -1.43 -6.28 -1.48
CA VAL A 40 -1.34 -6.44 -2.93
C VAL A 40 0.10 -6.27 -3.41
N LEU A 41 0.50 -7.07 -4.40
CA LEU A 41 1.74 -6.87 -5.14
C LEU A 41 1.52 -5.81 -6.22
N LEU A 42 2.41 -4.82 -6.26
CA LEU A 42 2.37 -3.74 -7.24
C LEU A 42 3.58 -3.82 -8.17
N ASN A 43 3.41 -3.34 -9.40
CA ASN A 43 4.46 -3.20 -10.40
C ASN A 43 5.30 -4.48 -10.54
N GLU A 44 4.64 -5.57 -10.93
CA GLU A 44 5.28 -6.88 -11.15
C GLU A 44 6.02 -7.44 -9.92
N GLY A 45 5.59 -7.04 -8.72
CA GLY A 45 6.15 -7.51 -7.46
C GLY A 45 7.34 -6.70 -6.96
N TYR A 46 7.59 -5.51 -7.51
CA TYR A 46 8.58 -4.59 -6.96
C TYR A 46 8.20 -4.02 -5.59
N TYR A 47 6.90 -3.94 -5.31
CA TYR A 47 6.39 -3.42 -4.04
C TYR A 47 5.25 -4.30 -3.54
N ILE A 48 5.09 -4.34 -2.22
CA ILE A 48 3.86 -4.82 -1.59
C ILE A 48 3.22 -3.62 -0.89
N ALA A 49 1.94 -3.40 -1.16
CA ALA A 49 1.13 -2.43 -0.43
C ALA A 49 0.28 -3.11 0.63
N GLU A 50 0.19 -2.51 1.82
CA GLU A 50 -0.74 -2.86 2.89
C GLU A 50 -1.83 -1.80 2.94
N GLY A 51 -3.09 -2.20 2.72
CA GLY A 51 -4.26 -1.38 2.97
C GLY A 51 -4.81 -1.69 4.36
N VAL A 52 -5.03 -0.68 5.19
CA VAL A 52 -5.64 -0.80 6.51
C VAL A 52 -6.89 0.06 6.57
N VAL A 53 -7.99 -0.52 7.03
CA VAL A 53 -9.26 0.18 7.25
C VAL A 53 -9.71 -0.04 8.68
N THR A 54 -9.97 1.05 9.39
CA THR A 54 -10.46 1.03 10.77
C THR A 54 -11.94 1.38 10.77
N VAL A 55 -12.75 0.48 11.33
CA VAL A 55 -14.21 0.61 11.43
C VAL A 55 -14.61 0.68 12.91
N GLU A 56 -15.34 1.72 13.29
CA GLU A 56 -15.90 1.88 14.63
C GLU A 56 -17.42 1.98 14.54
N ASN A 57 -18.12 1.12 15.27
CA ASN A 57 -19.59 1.08 15.28
C ASN A 57 -20.21 0.98 13.87
N GLY A 58 -19.56 0.23 12.97
CA GLY A 58 -19.99 0.06 11.57
C GLY A 58 -19.64 1.21 10.63
N ILE A 59 -18.88 2.22 11.09
CA ILE A 59 -18.47 3.39 10.32
C ILE A 59 -16.95 3.35 10.09
N VAL A 60 -16.50 3.57 8.87
CA VAL A 60 -15.06 3.75 8.58
C VAL A 60 -14.60 5.06 9.22
N VAL A 61 -13.64 4.97 10.15
CA VAL A 61 -13.06 6.14 10.83
C VAL A 61 -11.66 6.49 10.34
N ASP A 62 -10.93 5.51 9.78
CA ASP A 62 -9.64 5.75 9.16
C ASP A 62 -9.35 4.73 8.05
N CYS A 63 -8.48 5.14 7.14
CA CYS A 63 -7.85 4.23 6.19
C CYS A 63 -6.45 4.73 5.84
N THR A 64 -5.51 3.79 5.75
CA THR A 64 -4.12 4.07 5.43
C THR A 64 -3.56 3.05 4.47
N ILE A 65 -2.71 3.52 3.57
CA ILE A 65 -1.87 2.65 2.74
C ILE A 65 -0.45 2.76 3.28
N ASP A 66 0.23 1.63 3.37
CA ASP A 66 1.68 1.57 3.51
C ASP A 66 2.25 0.77 2.33
N GLU A 67 3.52 0.99 2.01
CA GLU A 67 4.22 0.30 0.93
C GLU A 67 5.64 -0.04 1.39
N ILE A 68 6.06 -1.26 1.04
CA ILE A 68 7.42 -1.73 1.26
C ILE A 68 7.96 -2.32 -0.05
N ASN A 69 9.17 -1.90 -0.41
CA ASN A 69 9.90 -2.47 -1.53
C ASN A 69 10.20 -3.94 -1.27
N THR A 70 10.06 -4.78 -2.29
CA THR A 70 10.59 -6.13 -2.25
C THR A 70 12.09 -6.13 -2.52
N MET A 71 12.73 -7.28 -2.32
CA MET A 71 14.15 -7.47 -2.61
C MET A 71 14.52 -7.24 -4.07
N LEU A 72 13.56 -7.26 -5.00
CA LEU A 72 13.81 -6.84 -6.38
C LEU A 72 14.25 -5.38 -6.49
N PHE A 73 13.84 -4.53 -5.55
CA PHE A 73 14.16 -3.11 -5.54
C PHE A 73 15.22 -2.74 -4.51
N TRP A 74 15.10 -3.18 -3.26
CA TRP A 74 16.06 -2.78 -2.21
C TRP A 74 17.40 -3.53 -2.29
N ALA A 75 17.47 -4.63 -3.06
CA ALA A 75 18.73 -5.28 -3.37
C ALA A 75 19.45 -4.71 -4.60
N ASN A 76 18.83 -3.75 -5.29
CA ASN A 76 19.36 -3.12 -6.50
C ASN A 76 20.37 -2.02 -6.14
N PHE A 77 21.62 -2.16 -6.54
CA PHE A 77 22.67 -1.25 -6.12
C PHE A 77 22.51 0.16 -6.71
N ASN A 78 21.95 0.26 -7.92
CA ASN A 78 21.70 1.54 -8.58
C ASN A 78 20.56 2.30 -7.90
N GLN A 79 19.44 1.63 -7.58
CA GLN A 79 18.29 2.26 -6.92
C GLN A 79 18.66 2.81 -5.53
N ASN A 80 19.46 2.04 -4.79
CA ASN A 80 19.88 2.41 -3.44
C ASN A 80 21.13 3.30 -3.41
N LYS A 81 21.63 3.70 -4.59
CA LYS A 81 22.82 4.56 -4.78
C LYS A 81 24.05 4.05 -4.01
N ILE A 82 24.22 2.73 -3.99
CA ILE A 82 25.35 2.08 -3.33
C ILE A 82 26.63 2.44 -4.08
N THR A 83 27.61 2.96 -3.35
CA THR A 83 28.86 3.46 -3.93
C THR A 83 29.78 2.31 -4.34
N LYS A 84 30.75 2.59 -5.21
CA LYS A 84 31.77 1.60 -5.61
C LYS A 84 32.58 1.07 -4.42
N ASP A 85 32.85 1.92 -3.43
CA ASP A 85 33.59 1.54 -2.22
C ASP A 85 32.76 0.60 -1.34
N GLU A 86 31.45 0.84 -1.21
CA GLU A 86 30.54 -0.08 -0.53
C GLU A 86 30.44 -1.42 -1.25
N ILE A 87 30.38 -1.42 -2.59
CA ILE A 87 30.40 -2.66 -3.39
C ILE A 87 31.71 -3.42 -3.19
N ALA A 88 32.85 -2.73 -3.19
CA ALA A 88 34.15 -3.35 -2.96
C ALA A 88 34.26 -3.94 -1.55
N ALA A 89 33.76 -3.24 -0.53
CA ALA A 89 33.70 -3.74 0.85
C ALA A 89 32.78 -4.96 0.98
N PHE A 90 31.66 -4.95 0.25
CA PHE A 90 30.72 -6.07 0.18
C PHE A 90 31.34 -7.29 -0.53
N GLY A 91 32.19 -7.07 -1.53
CA GLY A 91 32.89 -8.10 -2.31
C GLY A 91 32.10 -8.48 -3.57
N GLU A 92 32.76 -8.40 -4.72
CA GLU A 92 32.16 -8.64 -6.05
C GLU A 92 31.55 -10.05 -6.18
N GLU A 93 32.11 -11.04 -5.48
CA GLU A 93 31.60 -12.41 -5.42
C GLU A 93 30.22 -12.53 -4.73
N ASN A 94 29.84 -11.51 -3.97
CA ASN A 94 28.54 -11.41 -3.31
C ASN A 94 27.55 -10.58 -4.13
N THR A 95 27.90 -10.23 -5.37
CA THR A 95 27.04 -9.47 -6.27
C THR A 95 26.50 -10.36 -7.40
N PHE A 96 25.39 -9.96 -7.99
CA PHE A 96 24.76 -10.65 -9.10
C PHE A 96 24.27 -9.64 -10.13
N THR A 97 24.55 -9.89 -11.41
CA THR A 97 24.09 -9.01 -12.50
C THR A 97 22.92 -9.66 -13.22
N ALA A 98 21.82 -8.93 -13.36
CA ALA A 98 20.63 -9.38 -14.07
C ALA A 98 19.95 -8.19 -14.78
N MET A 99 19.02 -8.48 -15.68
CA MET A 99 18.20 -7.45 -16.27
C MET A 99 17.19 -6.91 -15.26
N PHE A 100 16.97 -5.60 -15.30
CA PHE A 100 15.99 -4.89 -14.50
C PHE A 100 15.24 -3.92 -15.39
N ASP A 101 13.91 -3.97 -15.36
CA ASP A 101 13.08 -2.97 -16.02
C ASP A 101 12.87 -1.81 -15.05
N PHE A 102 13.51 -0.68 -15.36
CA PHE A 102 13.29 0.57 -14.65
C PHE A 102 12.46 1.52 -15.51
N HIS A 103 11.15 1.53 -15.29
CA HIS A 103 10.21 2.44 -15.95
C HIS A 103 10.22 2.34 -17.49
N GLY A 104 10.29 1.11 -18.02
CA GLY A 104 10.27 0.81 -19.44
C GLY A 104 11.66 0.75 -20.09
N GLU A 105 12.73 1.00 -19.32
CA GLU A 105 14.10 0.80 -19.77
C GLU A 105 14.70 -0.45 -19.12
N VAL A 106 15.05 -1.44 -19.95
CA VAL A 106 15.66 -2.69 -19.50
C VAL A 106 17.18 -2.55 -19.51
N VAL A 107 17.80 -2.55 -18.33
CA VAL A 107 19.25 -2.39 -18.19
C VAL A 107 19.88 -3.47 -17.31
N PRO A 108 21.08 -3.97 -17.65
CA PRO A 108 21.86 -4.80 -16.75
C PRO A 108 22.16 -4.04 -15.47
N THR A 109 21.74 -4.59 -14.33
CA THR A 109 21.87 -3.97 -13.03
C THR A 109 22.53 -4.93 -12.05
N LYS A 110 23.34 -4.38 -11.14
CA LYS A 110 24.01 -5.14 -10.08
C LYS A 110 23.11 -5.20 -8.84
N PHE A 111 23.04 -6.39 -8.26
CA PHE A 111 22.24 -6.73 -7.10
C PHE A 111 23.09 -7.41 -6.03
N ALA A 112 22.60 -7.45 -4.79
CA ALA A 112 23.13 -8.37 -3.80
C ALA A 112 22.81 -9.82 -4.22
N LYS A 113 23.81 -10.70 -4.22
CA LYS A 113 23.58 -12.10 -4.55
C LYS A 113 22.77 -12.83 -3.49
N TYR A 114 22.96 -12.47 -2.23
CA TYR A 114 22.27 -13.09 -1.10
C TYR A 114 21.64 -12.02 -0.23
N VAL A 115 20.38 -12.22 0.10
CA VAL A 115 19.61 -11.34 0.97
C VAL A 115 18.90 -12.15 2.04
N GLN A 116 18.63 -11.53 3.17
CA GLN A 116 17.88 -12.14 4.26
C GLN A 116 16.63 -11.31 4.56
N VAL A 117 15.51 -11.99 4.83
CA VAL A 117 14.31 -11.40 5.46
C VAL A 117 13.81 -12.36 6.54
N GLY A 118 13.72 -11.87 7.78
CA GLY A 118 13.46 -12.72 8.94
C GLY A 118 14.55 -13.79 9.09
N ASP A 119 14.13 -15.05 9.13
CA ASP A 119 14.96 -16.24 9.18
C ASP A 119 15.33 -16.79 7.79
N ARG A 120 14.76 -16.25 6.71
CA ARG A 120 14.93 -16.78 5.36
C ARG A 120 16.04 -16.10 4.58
N ILE A 121 16.86 -16.92 3.93
CA ILE A 121 17.91 -16.49 3.00
C ILE A 121 17.44 -16.72 1.58
N PHE A 122 17.54 -15.69 0.76
CA PHE A 122 17.23 -15.74 -0.66
C PHE A 122 18.50 -15.55 -1.48
N GLU A 123 18.66 -16.35 -2.52
CA GLU A 123 19.71 -16.23 -3.52
C GLU A 123 19.14 -15.61 -4.80
N ALA A 124 19.85 -14.63 -5.34
CA ALA A 124 19.57 -14.01 -6.62
C ALA A 124 19.75 -15.03 -7.75
N GLY A 125 18.84 -14.99 -8.71
CA GLY A 125 18.92 -15.73 -9.95
C GLY A 125 18.33 -14.92 -11.10
N HIS A 126 18.16 -15.57 -12.24
CA HIS A 126 17.48 -14.98 -13.38
C HIS A 126 16.28 -15.80 -13.81
N THR A 127 15.24 -15.12 -14.29
CA THR A 127 14.19 -15.74 -15.09
C THR A 127 14.75 -16.24 -16.42
N ALA A 128 13.96 -17.00 -17.20
CA ALA A 128 14.36 -17.43 -18.54
C ALA A 128 14.64 -16.24 -19.50
N LYS A 129 14.10 -15.05 -19.20
CA LYS A 129 14.31 -13.81 -19.95
C LYS A 129 15.49 -12.97 -19.42
N GLY A 130 16.21 -13.45 -18.40
CA GLY A 130 17.36 -12.77 -17.83
C GLY A 130 17.04 -11.74 -16.73
N TYR A 131 15.75 -11.53 -16.39
CA TYR A 131 15.36 -10.63 -15.31
C TYR A 131 15.71 -11.18 -13.93
N ILE A 132 16.04 -10.29 -12.99
CA ILE A 132 16.30 -10.66 -11.59
C ILE A 132 15.11 -11.41 -10.97
N LEU A 133 15.41 -12.47 -10.21
CA LEU A 133 14.50 -13.07 -9.24
C LEU A 133 15.27 -13.40 -7.96
N TYR A 134 14.54 -13.63 -6.87
CA TYR A 134 15.11 -14.14 -5.63
C TYR A 134 14.38 -15.40 -5.23
N LYS A 135 15.15 -16.43 -4.86
CA LYS A 135 14.60 -17.72 -4.41
C LYS A 135 15.19 -18.17 -3.10
N SER A 136 14.40 -18.84 -2.29
CA SER A 136 14.89 -19.62 -1.15
C SER A 136 14.48 -21.08 -1.30
N GLU A 137 15.12 -21.98 -0.55
CA GLU A 137 14.74 -23.40 -0.53
C GLU A 137 13.31 -23.60 -0.02
N GLU A 138 12.87 -22.78 0.93
CA GLU A 138 11.54 -22.87 1.54
C GLU A 138 10.43 -22.28 0.67
N THR A 139 10.71 -21.17 -0.02
CA THR A 139 9.68 -20.39 -0.73
C THR A 139 9.64 -20.70 -2.22
N GLY A 140 10.75 -21.20 -2.80
CA GLY A 140 11.00 -21.05 -4.23
C GLY A 140 11.18 -19.57 -4.58
N ASP A 141 10.74 -19.17 -5.78
CA ASP A 141 10.70 -17.76 -6.19
C ASP A 141 9.80 -16.93 -5.25
N VAL A 142 10.32 -15.79 -4.79
CA VAL A 142 9.69 -14.93 -3.79
C VAL A 142 8.39 -14.28 -4.29
N ILE A 143 8.27 -13.93 -5.58
CA ILE A 143 7.06 -13.27 -6.09
C ILE A 143 5.87 -14.23 -6.13
N PRO A 144 5.97 -15.42 -6.76
CA PRO A 144 4.92 -16.43 -6.67
C PRO A 144 4.65 -16.90 -5.23
N PHE A 145 5.63 -16.78 -4.32
CA PHE A 145 5.40 -17.05 -2.90
C PHE A 145 4.44 -16.02 -2.27
N PHE A 146 4.63 -14.73 -2.54
CA PHE A 146 3.73 -13.67 -2.05
C PHE A 146 2.31 -13.79 -2.63
N GLU A 147 2.17 -14.12 -3.92
CA GLU A 147 0.86 -14.27 -4.58
C GLU A 147 -0.03 -15.38 -3.99
N LYS A 148 0.55 -16.33 -3.26
CA LYS A 148 -0.20 -17.46 -2.70
C LYS A 148 -1.10 -17.08 -1.52
N SER A 149 -0.76 -16.04 -0.75
CA SER A 149 -1.49 -15.69 0.47
C SER A 149 -1.09 -14.35 1.05
N ASP A 150 -2.08 -13.59 1.51
CA ASP A 150 -1.91 -12.42 2.37
C ASP A 150 -1.03 -12.68 3.59
N GLY A 151 -1.09 -13.88 4.17
CA GLY A 151 -0.24 -14.24 5.32
C GLY A 151 1.25 -14.18 4.99
N HIS A 152 1.65 -14.43 3.74
CA HIS A 152 3.04 -14.31 3.30
C HIS A 152 3.45 -12.84 3.15
N MET A 153 2.56 -12.00 2.62
CA MET A 153 2.78 -10.56 2.49
C MET A 153 2.78 -9.87 3.86
N GLU A 154 1.89 -10.26 4.77
CA GLU A 154 1.86 -9.79 6.16
C GLU A 154 3.15 -10.17 6.90
N TRP A 155 3.63 -11.41 6.76
CA TRP A 155 4.93 -11.83 7.30
C TRP A 155 6.06 -10.92 6.80
N PHE A 156 6.11 -10.67 5.49
CA PHE A 156 7.14 -9.79 4.92
C PHE A 156 7.05 -8.38 5.49
N PHE A 157 5.85 -7.80 5.58
CA PHE A 157 5.63 -6.50 6.21
C PHE A 157 6.13 -6.44 7.66
N LYS A 158 5.83 -7.48 8.44
CA LYS A 158 6.27 -7.60 9.83
C LYS A 158 7.78 -7.62 9.96
N GLU A 159 8.47 -8.46 9.16
CA GLU A 159 9.93 -8.55 9.19
C GLU A 159 10.61 -7.27 8.73
N MET A 160 10.07 -6.65 7.67
CA MET A 160 10.61 -5.39 7.14
C MET A 160 10.46 -4.27 8.16
N ARG A 161 9.29 -4.11 8.80
CA ARG A 161 9.05 -3.11 9.87
C ARG A 161 9.88 -3.35 11.13
N ALA A 162 10.20 -4.62 11.43
CA ALA A 162 11.12 -4.97 12.51
C ALA A 162 12.60 -4.70 12.17
N GLY A 163 12.91 -4.33 10.93
CA GLY A 163 14.28 -4.16 10.46
C GLY A 163 15.03 -5.48 10.27
N ASN A 164 14.32 -6.60 10.14
CA ASN A 164 14.89 -7.93 9.98
C ASN A 164 15.22 -8.25 8.52
N PHE A 165 15.88 -7.34 7.82
CA PHE A 165 16.32 -7.56 6.43
C PHE A 165 17.78 -7.14 6.24
N TRP A 166 18.52 -7.90 5.43
CA TRP A 166 19.97 -7.75 5.34
C TRP A 166 20.50 -8.12 3.96
N PHE A 167 21.60 -7.49 3.55
CA PHE A 167 22.49 -8.13 2.58
C PHE A 167 23.39 -9.11 3.31
N LEU A 168 23.72 -10.19 2.61
CA LEU A 168 24.56 -11.23 3.15
C LEU A 168 25.85 -11.36 2.34
N LYS A 169 26.97 -11.26 3.05
CA LYS A 169 28.30 -11.56 2.54
C LYS A 169 28.63 -13.01 2.85
N LYS A 170 28.95 -13.81 1.83
CA LYS A 170 29.33 -15.22 2.03
C LYS A 170 30.67 -15.30 2.75
N LYS A 171 30.75 -16.14 3.80
CA LYS A 171 31.94 -16.33 4.62
C LYS A 171 32.12 -17.81 4.95
N GLY A 172 32.97 -18.48 4.17
CA GLY A 172 33.12 -19.93 4.24
C GLY A 172 31.81 -20.63 3.91
N ALA A 173 31.32 -21.46 4.83
CA ALA A 173 30.04 -22.16 4.70
C ALA A 173 28.82 -21.32 5.15
N GLY A 174 29.03 -20.12 5.70
CA GLY A 174 27.96 -19.28 6.26
C GLY A 174 27.88 -17.88 5.65
N PHE A 175 27.18 -16.99 6.35
CA PHE A 175 26.94 -15.61 5.94
C PHE A 175 27.23 -14.61 7.06
N GLU A 176 27.72 -13.44 6.68
CA GLU A 176 27.86 -12.27 7.52
C GLU A 176 26.84 -11.21 7.08
N LYS A 177 26.14 -10.60 8.04
CA LYS A 177 25.18 -9.53 7.78
C LYS A 177 25.95 -8.26 7.40
N PHE A 178 25.57 -7.68 6.27
CA PHE A 178 26.12 -6.41 5.79
C PHE A 178 25.03 -5.36 5.85
N GLU A 179 25.24 -4.35 6.70
CA GLU A 179 24.37 -3.19 6.78
C GLU A 179 24.76 -2.22 5.68
N ILE A 180 23.77 -1.72 4.95
CA ILE A 180 23.99 -0.61 4.01
C ILE A 180 23.47 0.65 4.66
N ALA A 181 24.35 1.65 4.68
CA ALA A 181 24.11 2.92 5.35
C ALA A 181 22.88 3.66 4.82
N SER A 182 22.43 3.37 3.60
CA SER A 182 21.22 3.95 3.01
C SER A 182 20.45 2.95 2.13
N PHE A 183 19.68 2.06 2.73
CA PHE A 183 18.68 1.30 1.96
C PHE A 183 17.64 2.22 1.32
N PHE A 184 17.28 3.32 1.95
CA PHE A 184 16.40 4.32 1.36
C PHE A 184 16.82 5.70 1.84
N LYS A 185 16.45 6.74 1.10
CA LYS A 185 16.63 8.12 1.55
C LYS A 185 15.26 8.77 1.72
N ASP A 186 15.05 9.43 2.85
CA ASP A 186 13.99 10.42 2.97
C ASP A 186 14.29 11.59 2.00
N VAL A 187 13.36 12.52 1.86
CA VAL A 187 13.72 13.84 1.33
C VAL A 187 13.71 14.80 2.51
N PRO A 188 14.83 15.48 2.79
CA PRO A 188 15.82 16.05 1.86
C PRO A 188 17.01 15.15 1.43
N GLY A 189 17.07 13.87 1.79
CA GLY A 189 18.09 12.94 1.30
C GLY A 189 18.81 12.16 2.40
N LYS A 190 18.32 12.23 3.64
CA LYS A 190 18.89 11.49 4.77
C LYS A 190 18.54 10.02 4.64
N PRO A 191 19.39 9.10 5.08
CA PRO A 191 19.02 7.70 5.17
C PRO A 191 17.72 7.52 5.97
N LEU A 192 16.77 6.79 5.39
CA LEU A 192 15.58 6.35 6.10
C LEU A 192 16.01 5.30 7.13
N GLU A 193 15.58 5.47 8.38
CA GLU A 193 15.82 4.46 9.41
C GLU A 193 15.23 3.11 9.00
N LYS A 194 15.95 2.04 9.35
CA LYS A 194 15.53 0.66 9.07
C LYS A 194 14.16 0.39 9.70
N GLY A 195 13.27 -0.24 8.95
CA GLY A 195 11.92 -0.57 9.39
C GLY A 195 10.91 0.56 9.37
N LYS A 196 11.29 1.78 8.99
CA LYS A 196 10.31 2.82 8.66
C LYS A 196 9.61 2.50 7.34
N SER A 197 8.39 3.02 7.23
CA SER A 197 7.61 3.01 6.00
C SER A 197 8.44 3.57 4.84
N GLN A 198 8.43 2.83 3.73
CA GLN A 198 9.07 3.23 2.48
C GLN A 198 8.04 3.86 1.53
N ASN A 199 6.81 4.08 2.02
CA ASN A 199 5.71 4.61 1.26
C ASN A 199 6.06 5.99 0.71
N LYS A 200 5.74 6.16 -0.56
CA LYS A 200 5.88 7.40 -1.32
C LYS A 200 4.76 8.41 -1.01
N LYS A 201 4.04 8.25 0.11
CA LYS A 201 2.84 8.98 0.53
C LYS A 201 2.93 10.50 0.39
N TYR A 202 4.13 11.05 0.62
CA TYR A 202 4.38 12.48 0.58
C TYR A 202 5.18 12.85 -0.68
N ARG A 203 4.67 13.86 -1.42
CA ARG A 203 5.30 14.45 -2.61
C ARG A 203 6.80 14.76 -2.44
N VAL A 204 7.20 15.05 -1.22
CA VAL A 204 8.58 15.41 -0.89
C VAL A 204 9.48 14.19 -1.06
N HIS A 205 9.06 12.95 -0.79
CA HIS A 205 9.94 11.78 -0.67
C HIS A 205 10.65 11.32 -1.97
N TRP A 206 10.30 11.83 -3.16
CA TRP A 206 10.84 11.33 -4.43
C TRP A 206 10.94 12.39 -5.54
N ASN A 207 11.92 13.30 -5.51
CA ASN A 207 12.15 14.30 -6.58
C ASN A 207 10.88 15.11 -6.98
N ASN A 208 10.00 15.42 -6.01
CA ASN A 208 8.69 16.06 -6.25
C ASN A 208 7.70 15.24 -7.10
N TRP A 209 7.96 13.95 -7.31
CA TRP A 209 7.02 13.01 -7.90
C TRP A 209 5.78 12.91 -7.01
N GLU A 210 4.59 12.90 -7.61
CA GLU A 210 3.30 13.00 -6.94
C GLU A 210 2.51 11.67 -7.02
N PRO A 211 2.91 10.62 -6.28
CA PRO A 211 2.10 9.41 -6.18
C PRO A 211 0.79 9.67 -5.43
N ASN A 212 0.67 10.77 -4.69
CA ASN A 212 -0.58 11.29 -4.14
C ASN A 212 -1.44 10.25 -3.37
N ILE A 213 -0.85 9.19 -2.80
CA ILE A 213 -1.52 8.14 -2.00
C ILE A 213 -2.34 8.77 -0.87
N TYR A 214 -1.82 9.83 -0.24
CA TYR A 214 -2.56 10.60 0.76
C TYR A 214 -3.90 11.17 0.25
N LYS A 215 -3.99 11.54 -1.04
CA LYS A 215 -5.25 12.00 -1.64
C LYS A 215 -6.26 10.85 -1.76
N ILE A 216 -5.80 9.62 -2.04
CA ILE A 216 -6.65 8.42 -2.05
C ILE A 216 -7.24 8.19 -0.66
N GLU A 217 -6.38 8.14 0.36
CA GLU A 217 -6.82 7.96 1.76
C GLU A 217 -7.78 9.07 2.21
N LEU A 218 -7.48 10.33 1.88
CA LEU A 218 -8.31 11.47 2.25
C LEU A 218 -9.66 11.43 1.54
N PHE A 219 -9.67 11.03 0.26
CA PHE A 219 -10.88 10.87 -0.51
C PHE A 219 -11.79 9.80 0.13
N LEU A 220 -11.25 8.61 0.43
CA LEU A 220 -12.02 7.51 1.01
C LEU A 220 -12.50 7.81 2.42
N LYS A 221 -11.68 8.50 3.24
CA LYS A 221 -12.13 8.99 4.56
C LYS A 221 -13.32 9.95 4.48
N ARG A 222 -13.35 10.82 3.47
CA ARG A 222 -14.40 11.84 3.32
C ARG A 222 -15.67 11.32 2.67
N ASN A 223 -15.52 10.39 1.72
CA ASN A 223 -16.61 9.97 0.85
C ASN A 223 -17.05 8.51 1.08
N GLY A 224 -16.32 7.77 1.91
CA GLY A 224 -16.48 6.33 2.07
C GLY A 224 -16.02 5.54 0.84
N PHE A 225 -16.35 4.25 0.85
CA PHE A 225 -16.04 3.30 -0.23
C PHE A 225 -17.16 3.28 -1.27
N ILE A 226 -17.14 4.26 -2.17
CA ILE A 226 -18.15 4.40 -3.24
C ILE A 226 -18.00 3.26 -4.25
N LYS A 227 -19.10 2.57 -4.59
CA LYS A 227 -19.10 1.55 -5.65
C LYS A 227 -19.04 2.21 -7.03
N GLY A 228 -18.18 1.70 -7.92
CA GLY A 228 -18.09 2.17 -9.30
C GLY A 228 -16.77 1.79 -9.95
N THR A 229 -16.65 2.10 -11.24
CA THR A 229 -15.39 1.92 -11.98
C THR A 229 -14.50 3.15 -11.81
N PHE A 230 -13.21 2.93 -11.56
CA PHE A 230 -12.23 4.00 -11.57
C PHE A 230 -11.92 4.43 -13.01
N VAL A 231 -12.08 5.71 -13.30
CA VAL A 231 -11.79 6.29 -14.61
C VAL A 231 -11.00 7.59 -14.47
N VAL A 232 -10.17 7.90 -15.46
CA VAL A 232 -9.43 9.17 -15.50
C VAL A 232 -10.27 10.20 -16.25
N ASN A 233 -10.52 11.34 -15.63
CA ASN A 233 -11.26 12.44 -16.24
C ASN A 233 -10.39 13.26 -17.23
N LYS A 234 -11.01 14.25 -17.89
CA LYS A 234 -10.32 15.15 -18.85
C LYS A 234 -9.14 15.92 -18.26
N ASP A 235 -9.12 16.13 -16.94
CA ASP A 235 -8.08 16.86 -16.21
C ASP A 235 -6.97 15.93 -15.71
N LYS A 236 -6.98 14.66 -16.15
CA LYS A 236 -6.04 13.60 -15.75
C LYS A 236 -6.09 13.27 -14.25
N ILE A 237 -7.28 13.39 -13.66
CA ILE A 237 -7.56 13.06 -12.26
C ILE A 237 -8.47 11.84 -12.21
N TRP A 238 -8.19 10.91 -11.30
CA TRP A 238 -9.03 9.74 -11.09
C TRP A 238 -10.38 10.10 -10.48
N THR A 239 -11.43 9.47 -10.97
CA THR A 239 -12.81 9.56 -10.47
C THR A 239 -13.38 8.17 -10.23
N VAL A 240 -14.32 8.06 -9.29
CA VAL A 240 -15.14 6.86 -9.08
C VAL A 240 -16.61 7.27 -9.10
N ALA A 241 -17.41 6.63 -9.95
CA ALA A 241 -18.70 7.16 -10.38
C ALA A 241 -18.53 8.61 -10.86
N ASP A 242 -18.98 9.61 -10.10
CA ASP A 242 -18.85 11.04 -10.43
C ASP A 242 -17.95 11.81 -9.44
N ALA A 243 -17.38 11.13 -8.45
CA ALA A 243 -16.61 11.77 -7.38
C ALA A 243 -15.13 11.93 -7.77
N VAL A 244 -14.62 13.16 -7.70
CA VAL A 244 -13.22 13.49 -8.00
C VAL A 244 -12.32 13.17 -6.82
N THR A 245 -11.35 12.28 -7.03
CA THR A 245 -10.46 11.80 -5.95
C THR A 245 -9.30 12.77 -5.67
N GLY A 246 -8.94 13.59 -6.67
CA GLY A 246 -7.77 14.46 -6.64
C GLY A 246 -6.44 13.74 -6.88
N ALA A 247 -6.43 12.40 -6.93
CA ALA A 247 -5.27 11.58 -7.19
C ALA A 247 -4.97 11.51 -8.71
N THR A 248 -3.68 11.44 -9.03
CA THR A 248 -3.14 11.52 -10.40
C THR A 248 -2.18 10.38 -10.72
N ILE A 249 -1.89 9.52 -9.74
CA ILE A 249 -0.96 8.40 -9.89
C ILE A 249 -1.55 7.36 -10.84
N THR A 250 -0.74 6.81 -11.73
CA THR A 250 -1.15 5.81 -12.71
C THR A 250 -1.65 4.52 -12.05
N GLU A 251 -1.02 4.10 -10.96
CA GLU A 251 -1.32 2.92 -10.14
C GLU A 251 -2.48 3.15 -9.15
N PHE A 252 -3.28 4.21 -9.35
CA PHE A 252 -4.39 4.54 -8.46
C PHE A 252 -5.38 3.38 -8.29
N PRO A 253 -5.81 2.65 -9.34
CA PRO A 253 -6.76 1.55 -9.19
C PRO A 253 -6.27 0.48 -8.23
N GLU A 254 -4.99 0.16 -8.25
CA GLU A 254 -4.37 -0.85 -7.39
C GLU A 254 -4.28 -0.36 -5.93
N TYR A 255 -3.83 0.89 -5.71
CA TYR A 255 -3.78 1.47 -4.36
C TYR A 255 -5.17 1.71 -3.75
N ALA A 256 -6.15 2.15 -4.55
CA ALA A 256 -7.53 2.22 -4.08
C ALA A 256 -8.05 0.79 -3.83
N GLY A 257 -7.78 -0.14 -4.75
CA GLY A 257 -8.19 -1.54 -4.68
C GLY A 257 -7.83 -2.22 -3.37
N VAL A 258 -6.59 -2.05 -2.87
CA VAL A 258 -6.20 -2.66 -1.59
C VAL A 258 -7.01 -2.14 -0.39
N LEU A 259 -7.43 -0.87 -0.41
CA LEU A 259 -8.31 -0.34 0.65
C LEU A 259 -9.73 -0.88 0.51
N TYR A 260 -10.25 -1.03 -0.71
CA TYR A 260 -11.57 -1.67 -0.92
C TYR A 260 -11.54 -3.13 -0.48
N GLU A 261 -10.49 -3.87 -0.82
CA GLU A 261 -10.33 -5.26 -0.38
C GLU A 261 -10.25 -5.36 1.15
N ALA A 262 -9.46 -4.48 1.79
CA ALA A 262 -9.41 -4.42 3.25
C ALA A 262 -10.79 -4.11 3.84
N TYR A 263 -11.57 -3.21 3.25
CA TYR A 263 -12.91 -2.87 3.74
C TYR A 263 -13.91 -4.04 3.67
N GLU A 264 -13.84 -4.87 2.64
CA GLU A 264 -14.78 -5.98 2.39
C GLU A 264 -14.49 -7.25 3.22
N LYS A 265 -13.32 -7.37 3.87
CA LYS A 265 -12.98 -8.48 4.78
C LYS A 265 -13.71 -8.40 6.12
#